data_AF-A0A661G9D1-F1
#
_entry.id   AF-A0A661G9D1-F1
#
_cell.length_a   1.000
_cell.length_b   1.000
_cell.length_c   1.000
_cell.angle_alpha   90.00
_cell.angle_beta   90.00
_cell.angle_gamma   90.00
#
_symmetry.space_group_name_H-M   'P 1'
#
loop_
_entity.id
_entity.type
_entity.pdbx_description
1 polymer ?
#
loop_
_entity_poly.entity_id
_entity_poly.type
_entity_poly.pdbx_seq_one_letter_code
_entity_poly.pdbx_strand_id
1 'polypeptide(L)' 'MDRGVVGRTALVGAASRGLGRGCADALAKEGVALTLV' A
#
# COMPACT_ATOMS: atom_id res chain seq x y z
N MET A 1 9.92 -6.33 10.23
CA MET A 1 10.85 -5.19 10.40
C MET A 1 10.00 -3.96 10.54
N ASP A 2 10.31 -3.05 11.47
CA ASP A 2 9.55 -1.80 11.59
C ASP A 2 9.93 -0.85 10.46
N ARG A 3 8.95 -0.40 9.67
CA ARG A 3 9.14 0.54 8.57
C ARG A 3 8.66 1.96 8.87
N GLY A 4 8.15 2.23 10.07
CA GLY A 4 7.65 3.55 10.47
C GLY A 4 6.46 4.07 9.67
N VAL A 5 5.72 3.19 8.98
CA VAL A 5 4.57 3.58 8.12
C VAL A 5 3.21 3.15 8.66
N VAL A 6 3.17 2.44 9.80
CA VAL A 6 1.93 2.01 10.45
C VAL A 6 1.01 3.21 10.70
N GLY A 7 -0.25 3.11 10.29
CA GLY A 7 -1.26 4.16 10.47
C GLY A 7 -1.13 5.36 9.51
N ARG A 8 -0.16 5.36 8.59
CA ARG A 8 -0.07 6.37 7.54
C ARG A 8 -1.07 6.08 6.41
N THR A 9 -1.27 7.07 5.54
CA THR A 9 -2.08 6.94 4.32
C THR A 9 -1.19 6.98 3.08
N ALA A 10 -1.48 6.16 2.08
CA ALA A 10 -0.75 6.13 0.80
C ALA A 10 -1.68 6.02 -0.41
N LEU A 11 -1.28 6.66 -1.51
CA LEU A 11 -1.93 6.54 -2.82
C LEU A 11 -1.14 5.55 -3.68
N VAL A 12 -1.82 4.55 -4.26
CA VAL A 12 -1.19 3.62 -5.21
C VAL A 12 -1.96 3.64 -6.52
N GLY A 13 -1.32 4.14 -7.57
CA GLY A 13 -1.87 4.18 -8.93
C GLY A 13 -1.70 2.87 -9.69
N ALA A 14 -2.60 2.59 -10.63
CA ALA A 14 -2.66 1.37 -11.43
C ALA A 14 -2.64 0.09 -10.58
N ALA A 15 -3.31 0.12 -9.42
CA ALA A 15 -3.25 -0.96 -8.43
C ALA A 15 -4.26 -2.10 -8.66
N SER A 16 -4.92 -2.14 -9.82
CA SER A 16 -5.91 -3.16 -10.15
C SER A 16 -5.30 -4.54 -10.39
N ARG A 17 -4.03 -4.62 -10.81
CA ARG A 17 -3.30 -5.87 -11.06
C ARG A 17 -1.78 -5.65 -11.15
N GLY A 18 -1.03 -6.75 -11.22
CA GLY A 18 0.41 -6.73 -11.42
C GLY A 18 1.16 -6.04 -10.28
N LEU A 19 2.18 -5.26 -10.64
CA LEU A 19 3.07 -4.62 -9.67
C LEU A 19 2.35 -3.60 -8.78
N GLY A 20 1.43 -2.79 -9.33
CA GLY A 20 0.66 -1.84 -8.54
C GLY A 20 -0.15 -2.53 -7.43
N ARG A 21 -0.74 -3.69 -7.74
CA ARG A 21 -1.44 -4.50 -6.74
C ARG A 21 -0.48 -5.07 -5.69
N GLY A 22 0.68 -5.56 -6.11
CA GLY A 22 1.70 -6.07 -5.19
C GLY A 22 2.21 -5.01 -4.21
N CYS A 23 2.43 -3.78 -4.69
CA CYS A 23 2.81 -2.65 -3.86
C CYS A 23 1.71 -2.30 -2.84
N ALA A 24 0.44 -2.27 -3.27
CA ALA A 24 -0.68 -2.03 -2.38
C ALA A 24 -0.79 -3.13 -1.31
N ASP A 25 -0.71 -4.41 -1.67
CA ASP A 25 -0.79 -5.52 -0.71
C ASP A 25 0.37 -5.50 0.30
N ALA A 26 1.57 -5.07 -0.12
CA ALA A 26 2.72 -4.92 0.78
C ALA A 26 2.49 -3.80 1.81
N LEU A 27 1.99 -2.64 1.38
CA LEU A 27 1.71 -1.51 2.27
C LEU A 27 0.54 -1.80 3.22
N ALA A 28 -0.50 -2.50 2.73
CA ALA A 28 -1.64 -2.89 3.56
C ALA A 28 -1.21 -3.81 4.72
N LYS A 29 -0.27 -4.74 4.48
CA LYS A 29 0.30 -5.60 5.53
C LYS A 29 1.07 -4.84 6.61
N GLU A 30 1.57 -3.66 6.28
CA GLU A 30 2.23 -2.75 7.23
C GLU A 30 1.22 -1.84 7.96
N GLY A 31 -0.09 -2.01 7.75
CA GLY A 31 -1.14 -1.21 8.40
C GLY A 31 -1.29 0.20 7.83
N VAL A 32 -0.95 0.38 6.55
CA VAL A 32 -1.15 1.65 5.83
C VAL A 32 -2.56 1.70 5.25
N ALA A 33 -3.25 2.83 5.42
CA ALA A 33 -4.53 3.09 4.76
C ALA A 33 -4.30 3.47 3.29
N LEU A 34 -4.99 2.82 2.36
CA LEU A 34 -4.70 2.96 0.92
C LEU A 34 -5.85 3.59 0.15
N THR A 35 -5.51 4.53 -0.74
CA THR A 35 -6.37 5.00 -1.82
C THR A 35 -5.81 4.47 -3.14
N LEU A 36 -6.62 3.71 -3.88
CA LEU A 36 -6.22 3.12 -5.16
C LEU A 36 -6.81 3.92 -6.31
N VAL A 37 -5.98 4.27 -7.30
CA VAL A 37 -6.38 5.04 -8.50
C VAL A 37 -5.95 4.35 -9.79
#